data_AF-A0A7V9MSY2-F1
#
_entry.id   AF-A0A7V9MSY2-F1
#
_cell.length_a   1.000
_cell.length_b   1.000
_cell.length_c   1.000
_cell.angle_alpha   90.00
_cell.angle_beta   90.00
_cell.angle_gamma   90.00
#
_symmetry.space_group_name_H-M   'P 1'
#
loop_
_entity.id
_entity.type
_entity.pdbx_description
1 polymer ?
#
loop_
_entity_poly.entity_id
_entity_poly.type
_entity_poly.pdbx_seq_one_letter_code
_entity_poly.pdbx_strand_id
1 'polypeptide(L)'
;HLALLRPLGISEAPQNVRLALPAAERTCADEILRAAGVEQPFVIVHPGSARAEKFWETDRWARVIEHCASQHLQCVVTGSGSVLEQRHIAAIKAASRAPFVDLSGTVGLSTLAAVLARARLLVTVDSAPVHLAAAMSTPQVVLFGPTNPLHWRPRCTPAVVLQAGQARPLLEFTPETHGAPMNQISTQQVIDAMESLLSAPAAPAHERT
;
A
#
# COMPACT_ATOMS: atom_id res chain seq x y z
N HIS A 1 -21.46 -7.23 -3.69
CA HIS A 1 -20.87 -8.11 -4.71
C HIS A 1 -21.16 -9.59 -4.44
N LEU A 2 -20.78 -10.19 -3.30
CA LEU A 2 -21.21 -11.59 -2.98
C LEU A 2 -22.69 -11.73 -2.60
N ALA A 3 -23.37 -10.63 -2.27
CA ALA A 3 -24.81 -10.60 -2.01
C ALA A 3 -25.66 -11.11 -3.20
N LEU A 4 -25.12 -11.06 -4.43
CA LEU A 4 -25.78 -11.60 -5.63
C LEU A 4 -25.86 -13.13 -5.65
N LEU A 5 -25.08 -13.82 -4.80
CA LEU A 5 -25.13 -15.27 -4.66
C LEU A 5 -26.25 -15.73 -3.68
N ARG A 6 -26.79 -14.80 -2.88
CA ARG A 6 -27.85 -15.12 -1.91
C ARG A 6 -29.12 -15.70 -2.55
N PRO A 7 -29.64 -15.17 -3.68
CA PRO A 7 -30.78 -15.78 -4.36
C PRO A 7 -30.51 -17.21 -4.87
N LEU A 8 -29.24 -17.60 -5.02
CA LEU A 8 -28.82 -18.96 -5.41
C LEU A 8 -28.64 -19.89 -4.20
N GLY A 9 -29.00 -19.46 -2.99
CA GLY A 9 -28.84 -20.24 -1.75
C GLY A 9 -27.42 -20.28 -1.20
N ILE A 10 -26.49 -19.50 -1.78
CA ILE A 10 -25.09 -19.45 -1.35
C ILE A 10 -24.90 -18.27 -0.40
N SER A 11 -24.79 -18.56 0.90
CA SER A 11 -24.62 -17.56 1.97
C SER A 11 -23.17 -17.41 2.46
N GLU A 12 -22.33 -18.43 2.26
CA GLU A 12 -20.96 -18.49 2.78
C GLU A 12 -19.93 -18.62 1.64
N ALA A 13 -19.77 -17.55 0.86
CA ALA A 13 -18.70 -17.48 -0.13
C ALA A 13 -17.39 -16.96 0.51
N PRO A 14 -16.22 -17.54 0.19
CA PRO A 14 -14.94 -17.04 0.66
C PRO A 14 -14.75 -15.59 0.23
N GLN A 15 -14.38 -14.72 1.18
CA GLN A 15 -14.15 -13.30 0.92
C GLN A 15 -12.68 -12.97 0.66
N ASN A 16 -11.80 -13.96 0.81
CA ASN A 16 -10.36 -13.80 0.61
C ASN A 16 -10.04 -13.70 -0.88
N VAL A 17 -9.44 -12.57 -1.25
CA VAL A 17 -8.85 -12.42 -2.58
C VAL A 17 -7.52 -13.17 -2.54
N ARG A 18 -7.31 -14.12 -3.46
CA ARG A 18 -6.01 -14.76 -3.67
C ARG A 18 -5.62 -14.61 -5.13
N LEU A 19 -4.39 -14.20 -5.37
CA LEU A 19 -3.81 -14.14 -6.69
C LEU A 19 -2.70 -15.20 -6.76
N ALA A 20 -2.90 -16.22 -7.59
CA ALA A 20 -1.85 -17.21 -7.84
C ALA A 20 -0.84 -16.62 -8.82
N LEU A 21 0.36 -16.32 -8.33
CA LEU A 21 1.44 -15.80 -9.17
C LEU A 21 2.17 -16.93 -9.91
N PRO A 22 2.54 -16.76 -11.18
CA PRO A 22 3.50 -17.65 -11.84
C PRO A 22 4.86 -17.64 -11.11
N ALA A 23 5.60 -18.76 -11.20
CA ALA A 23 6.95 -18.83 -10.62
C ALA A 23 7.89 -17.78 -11.23
N ALA A 24 7.75 -17.50 -12.53
CA ALA A 24 8.53 -16.48 -13.23
C ALA A 24 8.40 -15.08 -12.62
N GLU A 25 7.20 -14.68 -12.17
CA GLU A 25 6.97 -13.37 -11.53
C GLU A 25 7.67 -13.26 -10.17
N ARG A 26 7.73 -14.38 -9.41
CA ARG A 26 8.46 -14.44 -8.15
C ARG A 26 9.96 -14.30 -8.38
N THR A 27 10.51 -15.04 -9.34
CA THR A 27 11.92 -14.96 -9.71
C THR A 27 12.28 -13.56 -10.19
N CYS A 28 11.45 -12.97 -11.06
CA CYS A 28 11.66 -11.61 -11.56
C CYS A 28 11.65 -10.57 -10.42
N ALA A 29 10.72 -10.67 -9.48
CA ALA A 29 10.72 -9.80 -8.30
C ALA A 29 11.98 -9.96 -7.45
N ASP A 30 12.40 -11.20 -7.16
CA ASP A 30 13.61 -11.46 -6.38
C ASP A 30 14.88 -10.93 -7.09
N GLU A 31 14.95 -11.03 -8.42
CA GLU A 31 16.03 -10.46 -9.24
C GLU A 31 16.05 -8.93 -9.23
N ILE A 32 14.88 -8.28 -9.39
CA ILE A 32 14.76 -6.82 -9.35
C ILE A 32 15.17 -6.29 -7.98
N LEU A 33 14.68 -6.89 -6.90
CA LEU A 33 15.02 -6.50 -5.53
C LEU A 33 16.52 -6.65 -5.28
N ARG A 34 17.11 -7.78 -5.67
CA ARG A 34 18.56 -8.01 -5.54
C ARG A 34 19.38 -7.02 -6.36
N ALA A 35 19.00 -6.78 -7.62
CA ALA A 35 19.70 -5.84 -8.50
C ALA A 35 19.63 -4.39 -7.96
N ALA A 36 18.54 -4.04 -7.28
CA ALA A 36 18.35 -2.75 -6.64
C ALA A 36 18.95 -2.65 -5.23
N GLY A 37 19.60 -3.71 -4.72
CA GLY A 37 20.20 -3.74 -3.38
C GLY A 37 19.17 -3.73 -2.24
N VAL A 38 17.95 -4.22 -2.49
CA VAL A 38 16.90 -4.34 -1.47
C VAL A 38 17.05 -5.69 -0.75
N GLU A 39 17.32 -5.61 0.54
CA GLU A 39 17.33 -6.72 1.48
C GLU A 39 16.05 -6.69 2.33
N GLN A 40 15.65 -7.86 2.86
CA GLN A 40 14.53 -7.92 3.80
C GLN A 40 15.00 -7.67 5.24
N PRO A 41 14.18 -7.03 6.10
CA PRO A 41 12.84 -6.51 5.80
C PRO A 41 12.85 -5.11 5.16
N PHE A 42 11.91 -4.86 4.25
CA PHE A 42 11.70 -3.54 3.63
C PHE A 42 10.22 -3.13 3.62
N VAL A 43 9.98 -1.83 3.48
CA VAL A 43 8.65 -1.21 3.35
C VAL A 43 8.48 -0.67 1.93
N ILE A 44 7.29 -0.83 1.36
CA ILE A 44 6.93 -0.20 0.09
C ILE A 44 6.14 1.07 0.34
N VAL A 45 6.52 2.16 -0.32
CA VAL A 45 5.71 3.37 -0.43
C VAL A 45 5.20 3.48 -1.87
N HIS A 46 3.89 3.56 -2.04
CA HIS A 46 3.28 3.81 -3.35
C HIS A 46 2.46 5.11 -3.27
N PRO A 47 3.07 6.26 -3.57
CA PRO A 47 2.46 7.58 -3.33
C PRO A 47 1.49 7.99 -4.46
N GLY A 48 1.42 7.21 -5.53
CA GLY A 48 0.74 7.55 -6.78
C GLY A 48 -0.66 6.96 -6.96
N SER A 49 -1.38 7.59 -7.87
CA SER A 49 -2.67 7.18 -8.42
C SER A 49 -2.87 7.84 -9.79
N ALA A 50 -3.80 7.32 -10.59
CA ALA A 50 -4.23 7.97 -11.83
C ALA A 50 -4.96 9.32 -11.61
N ARG A 51 -5.31 9.67 -10.35
CA ARG A 51 -6.03 10.89 -9.99
C ARG A 51 -5.20 11.76 -9.05
N ALA A 52 -4.82 12.96 -9.51
CA ALA A 52 -3.97 13.88 -8.76
C ALA A 52 -4.57 14.35 -7.43
N GLU A 53 -5.90 14.45 -7.33
CA GLU A 53 -6.61 14.80 -6.10
C GLU A 53 -6.43 13.78 -4.95
N LYS A 54 -5.90 12.58 -5.26
CA LYS A 54 -5.53 11.56 -4.28
C LYS A 54 -4.08 11.69 -3.82
N PHE A 55 -3.30 12.62 -4.37
CA PHE A 55 -1.91 12.77 -3.99
C PHE A 55 -1.82 13.42 -2.62
N TRP A 56 -0.98 12.85 -1.78
CA TRP A 56 -0.60 13.43 -0.51
C TRP A 56 0.66 14.27 -0.67
N GLU A 57 0.87 15.25 0.19
CA GLU A 57 1.94 16.22 0.00
C GLU A 57 3.34 15.57 -0.01
N THR A 58 4.19 16.02 -0.92
CA THR A 58 5.52 15.44 -1.17
C THR A 58 6.41 15.44 0.07
N ASP A 59 6.39 16.53 0.85
CA ASP A 59 7.14 16.66 2.10
C ASP A 59 6.66 15.70 3.18
N ARG A 60 5.42 15.21 3.09
CA ARG A 60 4.89 14.24 4.05
C ARG A 60 5.33 12.82 3.68
N TRP A 61 5.33 12.49 2.40
CA TRP A 61 5.96 11.24 1.91
C TRP A 61 7.45 11.20 2.22
N ALA A 62 8.18 12.30 2.00
CA ALA A 62 9.58 12.42 2.35
C ALA A 62 9.84 12.10 3.83
N ARG A 63 9.03 12.67 4.74
CA ARG A 63 9.11 12.36 6.19
C ARG A 63 8.82 10.89 6.52
N VAL A 64 7.90 10.25 5.80
CA VAL A 64 7.63 8.80 5.95
C VAL A 64 8.85 7.98 5.53
N ILE A 65 9.51 8.34 4.43
CA ILE A 65 10.73 7.69 3.95
C ILE A 65 11.88 7.89 4.95
N GLU A 66 12.06 9.12 5.45
CA GLU A 66 13.05 9.45 6.47
C GLU A 66 12.80 8.68 7.78
N HIS A 67 11.53 8.50 8.17
CA HIS A 67 11.18 7.68 9.32
C HIS A 67 11.59 6.21 9.10
N CYS A 68 11.30 5.61 7.95
CA CYS A 68 11.78 4.25 7.63
C CYS A 68 13.30 4.13 7.80
N ALA A 69 14.05 5.10 7.26
CA ALA A 69 15.51 5.12 7.37
C ALA A 69 15.97 5.23 8.84
N SER A 70 15.30 6.06 9.66
CA SER A 70 15.61 6.19 11.10
C SER A 70 15.39 4.88 11.88
N GLN A 71 14.49 4.02 11.39
CA GLN A 71 14.21 2.69 11.94
C GLN A 71 15.05 1.58 11.30
N HIS A 72 16.07 1.92 10.50
CA HIS A 72 16.91 0.99 9.74
C HIS A 72 16.11 0.08 8.79
N LEU A 73 14.96 0.57 8.30
CA LEU A 73 14.14 -0.12 7.31
C LEU A 73 14.38 0.47 5.93
N GLN A 74 14.71 -0.39 4.97
CA GLN A 74 14.81 0.04 3.58
C GLN A 74 13.43 0.43 3.05
N CYS A 75 13.38 1.54 2.31
CA CYS A 75 12.18 2.02 1.66
C CYS A 75 12.28 1.81 0.15
N VAL A 76 11.26 1.15 -0.42
CA VAL A 76 11.10 0.95 -1.85
C VAL A 76 9.91 1.78 -2.32
N VAL A 77 10.15 2.76 -3.19
CA VAL A 77 9.09 3.56 -3.81
C VAL A 77 8.67 2.90 -5.12
N THR A 78 7.35 2.75 -5.31
CA THR A 78 6.76 2.21 -6.54
C THR A 78 5.79 3.20 -7.15
N GLY A 79 5.52 3.03 -8.44
CA GLY A 79 4.63 3.89 -9.23
C GLY A 79 4.54 3.37 -10.65
N SER A 80 3.54 3.82 -11.39
CA SER A 80 3.44 3.62 -12.84
C SER A 80 4.47 4.48 -13.59
N GLY A 81 4.64 4.19 -14.89
CA GLY A 81 5.42 5.04 -15.80
C GLY A 81 4.68 6.30 -16.26
N SER A 82 3.52 6.63 -15.68
CA SER A 82 2.75 7.81 -16.08
C SER A 82 3.48 9.11 -15.70
N VAL A 83 3.41 10.13 -16.57
CA VAL A 83 4.06 11.43 -16.33
C VAL A 83 3.60 12.04 -14.99
N LEU A 84 2.34 11.84 -14.62
CA LEU A 84 1.78 12.36 -13.37
C LEU A 84 2.46 11.76 -12.14
N GLU A 85 2.55 10.43 -12.05
CA GLU A 85 3.17 9.77 -10.90
C GLU A 85 4.68 9.94 -10.89
N GLN A 86 5.34 9.90 -12.06
CA GLN A 86 6.77 10.12 -12.19
C GLN A 86 7.18 11.52 -11.69
N ARG A 87 6.41 12.57 -12.03
CA ARG A 87 6.63 13.93 -11.50
C ARG A 87 6.44 13.99 -9.99
N HIS A 88 5.44 13.30 -9.45
CA HIS A 88 5.19 13.27 -8.02
C HIS A 88 6.34 12.58 -7.25
N ILE A 89 6.80 11.44 -7.75
CA ILE A 89 7.92 10.68 -7.15
C ILE A 89 9.22 11.46 -7.24
N ALA A 90 9.50 12.13 -8.37
CA ALA A 90 10.66 13.00 -8.50
C ALA A 90 10.64 14.16 -7.48
N ALA A 91 9.46 14.75 -7.22
CA ALA A 91 9.32 15.79 -6.21
C ALA A 91 9.51 15.24 -4.77
N ILE A 92 9.02 14.03 -4.48
CA ILE A 92 9.30 13.34 -3.21
C ILE A 92 10.81 13.09 -3.05
N LYS A 93 11.48 12.65 -4.12
CA LYS A 93 12.93 12.44 -4.14
C LYS A 93 13.71 13.72 -3.83
N ALA A 94 13.27 14.85 -4.38
CA ALA A 94 13.90 16.15 -4.12
C ALA A 94 13.66 16.65 -2.67
N ALA A 95 12.53 16.28 -2.06
CA ALA A 95 12.18 16.68 -0.70
C ALA A 95 12.79 15.78 0.39
N SER A 96 13.07 14.51 0.09
CA SER A 96 13.60 13.53 1.04
C SER A 96 15.10 13.71 1.30
N ARG A 97 15.48 13.69 2.58
CA ARG A 97 16.88 13.65 3.03
C ARG A 97 17.43 12.23 3.16
N ALA A 98 16.56 11.22 3.14
CA ALA A 98 16.94 9.83 3.18
C ALA A 98 16.88 9.20 1.76
N PRO A 99 17.82 8.29 1.42
CA PRO A 99 17.76 7.56 0.18
C PRO A 99 16.61 6.54 0.20
N PHE A 100 16.10 6.23 -0.98
CA PHE A 100 15.16 5.12 -1.19
C PHE A 100 15.41 4.49 -2.56
N VAL A 101 14.96 3.24 -2.72
CA VAL A 101 15.00 2.54 -4.00
C VAL A 101 13.76 2.91 -4.80
N ASP A 102 13.92 3.42 -6.02
CA ASP A 102 12.81 3.79 -6.90
C ASP A 102 12.61 2.71 -7.97
N LEU A 103 11.48 2.00 -7.89
CA LEU A 103 11.04 1.02 -8.88
C LEU A 103 9.84 1.54 -9.71
N SER A 104 9.62 2.84 -9.73
CA SER A 104 8.50 3.42 -10.48
C SER A 104 8.73 3.28 -11.98
N GLY A 105 7.70 2.85 -12.71
CA GLY A 105 7.77 2.60 -14.15
C GLY A 105 8.60 1.38 -14.57
N THR A 106 9.22 0.64 -13.64
CA THR A 106 10.06 -0.53 -13.96
C THR A 106 9.37 -1.86 -13.72
N VAL A 107 8.27 -1.88 -12.93
CA VAL A 107 7.53 -3.10 -12.58
C VAL A 107 6.10 -3.08 -13.14
N GLY A 108 5.70 -4.19 -13.78
CA GLY A 108 4.30 -4.44 -14.14
C GLY A 108 3.47 -4.90 -12.94
N LEU A 109 2.14 -4.99 -13.09
CA LEU A 109 1.23 -5.35 -11.98
C LEU A 109 1.52 -6.74 -11.38
N SER A 110 1.81 -7.73 -12.21
CA SER A 110 2.12 -9.10 -11.76
C SER A 110 3.41 -9.14 -10.93
N THR A 111 4.46 -8.48 -11.41
CA THR A 111 5.73 -8.38 -10.71
C THR A 111 5.61 -7.52 -9.45
N LEU A 112 4.81 -6.44 -9.49
CA LEU A 112 4.50 -5.63 -8.31
C LEU A 112 3.81 -6.46 -7.22
N ALA A 113 2.88 -7.35 -7.58
CA ALA A 113 2.29 -8.28 -6.61
C ALA A 113 3.36 -9.20 -5.99
N ALA A 114 4.28 -9.73 -6.80
CA ALA A 114 5.38 -10.54 -6.28
C ALA A 114 6.32 -9.75 -5.34
N VAL A 115 6.61 -8.49 -5.65
CA VAL A 115 7.39 -7.57 -4.79
C VAL A 115 6.64 -7.25 -3.49
N LEU A 116 5.34 -6.99 -3.55
CA LEU A 116 4.47 -6.78 -2.38
C LEU A 116 4.48 -7.99 -1.45
N ALA A 117 4.50 -9.21 -2.00
CA ALA A 117 4.56 -10.45 -1.21
C ALA A 117 5.88 -10.65 -0.44
N ARG A 118 6.90 -9.82 -0.68
CA ARG A 118 8.17 -9.80 0.07
C ARG A 118 8.27 -8.64 1.06
N ALA A 119 7.41 -7.63 0.91
CA ALA A 119 7.44 -6.44 1.75
C ALA A 119 6.84 -6.72 3.13
N ARG A 120 7.37 -6.04 4.15
CA ARG A 120 6.82 -6.09 5.51
C ARG A 120 5.57 -5.22 5.65
N LEU A 121 5.48 -4.16 4.85
CA LEU A 121 4.37 -3.21 4.87
C LEU A 121 4.27 -2.48 3.52
N LEU A 122 3.04 -2.20 3.07
CA LEU A 122 2.74 -1.21 2.03
C LEU A 122 2.15 0.05 2.67
N VAL A 123 2.66 1.23 2.32
CA VAL A 123 2.05 2.53 2.64
C VAL A 123 1.64 3.18 1.32
N THR A 124 0.35 3.46 1.15
CA THR A 124 -0.16 3.92 -0.15
C THR A 124 -1.42 4.76 -0.05
N VAL A 125 -1.79 5.42 -1.14
CA VAL A 125 -3.11 6.01 -1.35
C VAL A 125 -4.10 4.94 -1.85
N ASP A 126 -5.38 5.28 -1.99
CA ASP A 126 -6.38 4.36 -2.52
C ASP A 126 -6.23 4.11 -4.04
N SER A 127 -5.29 3.22 -4.40
CA SER A 127 -4.98 2.83 -5.78
C SER A 127 -4.82 1.30 -5.93
N ALA A 128 -4.57 0.82 -7.14
CA ALA A 128 -4.51 -0.61 -7.47
C ALA A 128 -3.61 -1.47 -6.53
N PRO A 129 -2.44 -1.01 -6.05
CA PRO A 129 -1.58 -1.76 -5.13
C PRO A 129 -2.27 -2.19 -3.83
N VAL A 130 -3.29 -1.45 -3.38
CA VAL A 130 -4.10 -1.81 -2.21
C VAL A 130 -4.68 -3.22 -2.33
N HIS A 131 -5.20 -3.53 -3.52
CA HIS A 131 -5.84 -4.81 -3.79
C HIS A 131 -4.82 -5.93 -4.05
N LEU A 132 -3.69 -5.60 -4.69
CA LEU A 132 -2.59 -6.55 -4.86
C LEU A 132 -1.99 -6.95 -3.51
N ALA A 133 -1.74 -5.99 -2.62
CA ALA A 133 -1.26 -6.23 -1.26
C ALA A 133 -2.24 -7.11 -0.47
N ALA A 134 -3.55 -6.85 -0.59
CA ALA A 134 -4.57 -7.70 0.01
C ALA A 134 -4.52 -9.13 -0.53
N ALA A 135 -4.36 -9.32 -1.84
CA ALA A 135 -4.24 -10.65 -2.45
C ALA A 135 -2.97 -11.39 -2.01
N MET A 136 -1.90 -10.65 -1.68
CA MET A 136 -0.61 -11.18 -1.22
C MET A 136 -0.50 -11.30 0.30
N SER A 137 -1.56 -10.94 1.04
CA SER A 137 -1.53 -10.87 2.51
C SER A 137 -0.46 -9.94 3.08
N THR A 138 -0.07 -8.92 2.32
CA THR A 138 0.87 -7.89 2.76
C THR A 138 0.13 -6.88 3.66
N PRO A 139 0.62 -6.61 4.89
CA PRO A 139 0.07 -5.57 5.73
C PRO A 139 0.10 -4.20 5.03
N GLN A 140 -0.88 -3.34 5.27
CA GLN A 140 -0.92 -2.04 4.59
C GLN A 140 -1.52 -0.88 5.38
N VAL A 141 -0.92 0.30 5.25
CA VAL A 141 -1.49 1.59 5.62
C VAL A 141 -2.03 2.26 4.35
N VAL A 142 -3.32 2.58 4.33
CA VAL A 142 -3.98 3.14 3.14
C VAL A 142 -4.61 4.49 3.45
N LEU A 143 -4.24 5.50 2.67
CA LEU A 143 -4.73 6.87 2.80
C LEU A 143 -5.91 7.09 1.86
N PHE A 144 -7.04 7.48 2.44
CA PHE A 144 -8.28 7.83 1.73
C PHE A 144 -8.63 9.30 1.98
N GLY A 145 -8.52 10.12 0.93
CA GLY A 145 -8.99 11.50 0.97
C GLY A 145 -10.36 11.65 0.32
N PRO A 146 -10.40 11.80 -1.01
CA PRO A 146 -11.61 12.16 -1.75
C PRO A 146 -12.60 11.00 -1.93
N THR A 147 -12.22 9.78 -1.55
CA THR A 147 -12.99 8.55 -1.80
C THR A 147 -13.46 7.91 -0.50
N ASN A 148 -14.59 7.21 -0.57
CA ASN A 148 -15.11 6.46 0.56
C ASN A 148 -14.35 5.12 0.70
N PRO A 149 -13.63 4.88 1.81
CA PRO A 149 -12.88 3.65 2.02
C PRO A 149 -13.76 2.40 2.05
N LEU A 150 -15.04 2.50 2.36
CA LEU A 150 -15.92 1.32 2.44
C LEU A 150 -16.10 0.63 1.08
N HIS A 151 -15.88 1.34 -0.02
CA HIS A 151 -15.91 0.76 -1.36
C HIS A 151 -14.62 -0.01 -1.69
N TRP A 152 -13.46 0.54 -1.32
CA TRP A 152 -12.16 0.15 -1.86
C TRP A 152 -11.12 -0.28 -0.82
N ARG A 153 -11.47 -0.29 0.48
CA ARG A 153 -10.55 -0.69 1.54
C ARG A 153 -10.02 -2.11 1.32
N PRO A 154 -8.81 -2.40 1.81
CA PRO A 154 -8.28 -3.75 1.88
C PRO A 154 -9.29 -4.74 2.44
N ARG A 155 -9.34 -5.93 1.86
CA ARG A 155 -10.19 -7.03 2.33
C ARG A 155 -9.30 -8.18 2.78
N CYS A 156 -9.58 -8.74 3.95
CA CYS A 156 -8.94 -9.96 4.45
C CYS A 156 -7.41 -9.90 4.55
N THR A 157 -6.84 -8.74 4.87
CA THR A 157 -5.41 -8.55 5.18
C THR A 157 -5.27 -7.55 6.33
N PRO A 158 -4.22 -7.62 7.17
CA PRO A 158 -3.95 -6.60 8.17
C PRO A 158 -3.82 -5.21 7.53
N ALA A 159 -4.67 -4.27 7.93
CA ALA A 159 -4.62 -2.93 7.36
C ALA A 159 -5.07 -1.86 8.34
N VAL A 160 -4.45 -0.69 8.25
CA VAL A 160 -4.92 0.55 8.88
C VAL A 160 -5.39 1.48 7.78
N VAL A 161 -6.66 1.88 7.84
CA VAL A 161 -7.28 2.80 6.88
C VAL A 161 -7.34 4.17 7.52
N LEU A 162 -6.60 5.11 6.95
CA LEU A 162 -6.58 6.51 7.36
C LEU A 162 -7.49 7.30 6.43
N GLN A 163 -8.50 7.96 6.99
CA GLN A 163 -9.39 8.81 6.22
C GLN A 163 -9.16 10.28 6.56
N ALA A 164 -9.04 11.11 5.53
CA ALA A 164 -8.97 12.55 5.69
C ALA A 164 -10.16 13.09 6.50
N GLY A 165 -9.88 14.01 7.41
CA GLY A 165 -10.90 14.62 8.28
C GLY A 165 -11.37 13.74 9.42
N GLN A 166 -10.84 12.52 9.56
CA GLN A 166 -11.13 11.63 10.68
C GLN A 166 -9.90 11.50 11.60
N ALA A 167 -10.12 11.71 12.90
CA ALA A 167 -9.05 11.63 13.91
C ALA A 167 -8.63 10.19 14.21
N ARG A 168 -9.51 9.21 13.95
CA ARG A 168 -9.26 7.79 14.20
C ARG A 168 -9.46 6.98 12.92
N PRO A 169 -8.74 5.85 12.74
CA PRO A 169 -9.01 4.91 11.67
C PRO A 169 -10.46 4.44 11.70
N LEU A 170 -11.09 4.33 10.53
CA LEU A 170 -12.47 3.86 10.44
C LEU A 170 -12.57 2.37 10.75
N LEU A 171 -13.39 2.04 11.75
CA LEU A 171 -13.73 0.66 12.11
C LEU A 171 -15.15 0.25 11.67
N GLU A 172 -16.06 1.20 11.50
CA GLU A 172 -17.49 0.97 11.22
C GLU A 172 -18.02 1.75 10.01
N PHE A 173 -19.20 1.34 9.50
CA PHE A 173 -19.83 1.84 8.28
C PHE A 173 -20.75 3.05 8.55
N THR A 174 -20.55 4.15 7.80
CA THR A 174 -21.50 5.27 7.72
C THR A 174 -21.67 5.74 6.25
N PRO A 175 -22.89 5.66 5.66
CA PRO A 175 -23.13 5.94 4.24
C PRO A 175 -22.86 7.38 3.83
N GLU A 176 -23.09 8.36 4.71
CA GLU A 176 -22.92 9.79 4.41
C GLU A 176 -21.48 10.29 4.58
N THR A 177 -20.48 9.41 4.56
CA THR A 177 -19.10 9.85 4.73
C THR A 177 -18.59 10.53 3.46
N HIS A 178 -18.51 11.86 3.51
CA HIS A 178 -17.99 12.68 2.41
C HIS A 178 -16.46 12.60 2.39
N GLY A 179 -15.87 12.63 1.19
CA GLY A 179 -14.42 12.70 1.04
C GLY A 179 -13.87 14.03 1.55
N ALA A 180 -12.61 14.05 1.96
CA ALA A 180 -11.91 15.25 2.41
C ALA A 180 -10.52 15.36 1.74
N PRO A 181 -9.92 16.56 1.70
CA PRO A 181 -8.61 16.73 1.08
C PRO A 181 -7.52 15.90 1.78
N MET A 182 -6.59 15.35 1.00
CA MET A 182 -5.50 14.50 1.50
C MET A 182 -4.66 15.16 2.61
N ASN A 183 -4.55 16.50 2.62
CA ASN A 183 -3.78 17.26 3.60
C ASN A 183 -4.31 17.15 5.05
N GLN A 184 -5.53 16.66 5.23
CA GLN A 184 -6.10 16.41 6.55
C GLN A 184 -5.64 15.08 7.17
N ILE A 185 -4.92 14.25 6.42
CA ILE A 185 -4.18 13.10 6.97
C ILE A 185 -2.81 13.62 7.38
N SER A 186 -2.52 13.59 8.68
CA SER A 186 -1.24 14.06 9.21
C SER A 186 -0.13 13.02 9.00
N THR A 187 1.11 13.49 8.95
CA THR A 187 2.28 12.61 8.86
C THR A 187 2.40 11.69 10.07
N GLN A 188 2.07 12.21 11.26
CA GLN A 188 2.09 11.43 12.49
C GLN A 188 1.09 10.27 12.44
N GLN A 189 -0.13 10.48 11.96
CA GLN A 189 -1.12 9.39 11.80
C GLN A 189 -0.60 8.26 10.91
N VAL A 190 0.14 8.58 9.85
CA VAL A 190 0.74 7.57 8.96
C VAL A 190 1.86 6.82 9.68
N ILE A 191 2.74 7.52 10.37
CA ILE A 191 3.84 6.91 11.13
C ILE A 191 3.30 6.01 12.26
N ASP A 192 2.35 6.49 13.06
CA ASP A 192 1.73 5.71 14.14
C ASP A 192 1.07 4.42 13.59
N ALA A 193 0.41 4.53 12.43
CA ALA A 193 -0.19 3.38 11.75
C ALA A 193 0.87 2.38 11.24
N MET A 194 1.99 2.89 10.72
CA MET A 194 3.13 2.05 10.30
C MET A 194 3.72 1.30 11.49
N GLU A 195 4.03 2.01 12.57
CA GLU A 195 4.59 1.43 13.80
C GLU A 195 3.66 0.35 14.36
N SER A 196 2.35 0.63 14.46
CA SER A 196 1.37 -0.35 14.94
C SER A 196 1.36 -1.64 14.14
N LEU A 197 1.51 -1.59 12.82
CA LEU A 197 1.55 -2.79 11.97
C LEU A 197 2.93 -3.47 11.98
N LEU A 198 4.01 -2.70 12.11
CA LEU A 198 5.37 -3.21 12.15
C LEU A 198 5.71 -3.87 13.49
N SER A 199 5.08 -3.46 14.60
CA SER A 199 5.24 -4.07 15.92
C SER A 199 4.57 -5.44 16.06
N ALA A 200 3.60 -5.79 15.19
CA ALA A 200 3.01 -7.12 15.18
C ALA A 200 4.04 -8.17 14.70
N PRO A 201 4.12 -9.35 15.34
CA PRO A 201 4.97 -10.42 14.85
C PRO A 201 4.55 -10.77 13.41
N ALA A 202 5.53 -10.91 12.51
CA ALA A 202 5.27 -11.31 11.12
C ALA A 202 4.41 -12.58 11.13
N ALA A 203 3.22 -12.52 10.52
CA ALA A 203 2.38 -13.70 10.40
C ALA A 203 3.19 -14.82 9.74
N PRO A 204 3.16 -16.06 10.26
CA PRO A 204 3.87 -17.16 9.63
C PRO A 204 3.40 -17.25 8.18
N ALA A 205 4.36 -17.37 7.27
CA ALA A 205 4.06 -17.63 5.88
C ALA A 205 3.28 -18.95 5.82
N HIS A 206 1.95 -18.88 5.75
CA HIS A 206 1.12 -20.05 5.55
C HIS A 206 1.68 -20.83 4.36
N GLU A 207 1.97 -22.11 4.61
CA GLU A 207 2.72 -23.01 3.75
C GLU A 207 2.41 -22.76 2.28
N ARG A 208 3.44 -22.28 1.59
CA ARG A 208 3.44 -22.01 0.15
C ARG A 208 3.61 -23.33 -0.57
N THR A 209 2.52 -24.08 -0.74
CA THR A 209 2.39 -25.19 -1.69
C THR A 209 1.67 -24.77 -2.95
#